data_AF-A0A0R3QCV9-F1
#
_entry.id   AF-A0A0R3QCV9-F1
#
_cell.length_a   1.000
_cell.length_b   1.000
_cell.length_c   1.000
_cell.angle_alpha   90.00
_cell.angle_beta   90.00
_cell.angle_gamma   90.00
#
_symmetry.space_group_name_H-M   'P 1'
#
loop_
_entity.id
_entity.type
_entity.pdbx_description
1 polymer ?
#
loop_
_entity_poly.entity_id
_entity_poly.type
_entity_poly.pdbx_seq_one_letter_code
_entity_poly.pdbx_strand_id
1 'polypeptide(L)'
;RFRHVDNISIENEEVVNRFLAFWRKTGHQRIGYMIGRYESFQEIPLGIKATVAAIYEPPQSCSADSVCLEADPQEKVVDELCSYLNLKRVGWIFTDLWSADSSKGTVYCTRHKDSFFLTAQECITAGWLQNKYPNITTFCTDGYFGSKFTTVVASGNEWNQIDFSGYQVSNQCASLVEANLLCPTSHPELAYLREVPLTPSQYITDVYYMEKNEYGVETRKNGRPMPVEYLLVDVPAGMPKEPHATFNISKKCYFPTENRILIGELQVYIIIYSYCTLFLISI
;
A
#
# COMPACT_ATOMS: atom_id res chain seq x y z
N ARG A 1 16.49 15.23 4.12
CA ARG A 1 15.85 13.90 4.03
C ARG A 1 14.64 13.93 4.95
N PHE A 2 13.46 13.53 4.48
CA PHE A 2 12.20 13.58 5.23
C PHE A 2 11.28 12.46 4.76
N ARG A 3 10.22 12.17 5.51
CA ARG A 3 9.08 11.35 5.11
C ARG A 3 7.78 12.09 5.46
N HIS A 4 6.69 11.79 4.75
CA HIS A 4 5.41 12.45 5.00
C HIS A 4 4.61 11.79 6.13
N VAL A 5 4.84 10.49 6.34
CA VAL A 5 4.26 9.69 7.42
C VAL A 5 5.38 8.92 8.11
N ASP A 6 5.40 8.96 9.43
CA ASP A 6 6.44 8.36 10.27
C ASP A 6 6.09 6.97 10.79
N ASN A 7 4.79 6.63 10.84
CA ASN A 7 4.33 5.33 11.29
C ASN A 7 3.00 4.94 10.62
N ILE A 8 2.83 3.66 10.32
CA ILE A 8 1.55 3.07 9.91
C ILE A 8 1.10 2.14 11.03
N SER A 9 -0.07 2.40 11.58
CA SER A 9 -0.62 1.63 12.69
C SER A 9 -1.96 1.03 12.30
N ILE A 10 -2.03 -0.30 12.23
CA ILE A 10 -3.27 -1.01 11.96
C ILE A 10 -3.97 -1.24 13.28
N GLU A 11 -5.21 -0.75 13.42
CA GLU A 11 -5.88 -0.60 14.72
C GLU A 11 -5.96 -1.91 15.54
N ASN A 12 -6.15 -3.05 14.86
CA ASN A 12 -6.28 -4.37 15.47
C ASN A 12 -6.01 -5.50 14.46
N GLU A 13 -5.83 -6.72 14.98
CA GLU A 13 -5.56 -7.92 14.19
C GLU A 13 -6.70 -8.35 13.26
N GLU A 14 -7.96 -8.02 13.59
CA GLU A 14 -9.12 -8.43 12.78
C GLU A 14 -9.07 -7.78 11.39
N VAL A 15 -8.62 -6.53 11.29
CA VAL A 15 -8.48 -5.79 10.02
C VAL A 15 -7.59 -6.58 9.05
N VAL A 16 -6.39 -6.98 9.49
CA VAL A 16 -5.46 -7.74 8.64
C VAL A 16 -5.90 -9.17 8.45
N ASN A 17 -6.47 -9.81 9.47
CA ASN A 17 -6.89 -11.21 9.36
C ASN A 17 -8.02 -11.38 8.35
N ARG A 18 -8.92 -10.40 8.25
CA ARG A 18 -9.96 -10.36 7.21
C ARG A 18 -9.37 -10.21 5.83
N PHE A 19 -8.43 -9.29 5.64
CA PHE A 19 -7.77 -9.09 4.36
C PHE A 19 -7.03 -10.36 3.91
N LEU A 20 -6.23 -10.95 4.81
CA LEU A 20 -5.47 -12.18 4.55
C LEU A 20 -6.34 -13.43 4.38
N ALA A 21 -7.60 -13.42 4.86
CA ALA A 21 -8.51 -14.54 4.70
C ALA A 21 -8.77 -14.89 3.22
N PHE A 22 -8.73 -13.90 2.32
CA PHE A 22 -8.86 -14.15 0.89
C PHE A 22 -7.70 -15.01 0.36
N TRP A 23 -6.46 -14.61 0.65
CA TRP A 23 -5.28 -15.37 0.25
C TRP A 23 -5.27 -16.77 0.88
N ARG A 24 -5.61 -16.90 2.18
CA ARG A 24 -5.68 -18.21 2.85
C ARG A 24 -6.67 -19.19 2.20
N LYS A 25 -7.76 -18.69 1.61
CA LYS A 25 -8.78 -19.51 0.94
C LYS A 25 -8.42 -19.84 -0.52
N THR A 26 -7.69 -18.97 -1.20
CA THR A 26 -7.52 -19.03 -2.67
C THR A 26 -6.09 -19.29 -3.13
N GLY A 27 -5.09 -18.89 -2.33
CA GLY A 27 -3.70 -18.78 -2.75
C GLY A 27 -3.43 -17.64 -3.74
N HIS A 28 -4.42 -16.78 -4.04
CA HIS A 28 -4.26 -15.65 -4.95
C HIS A 28 -3.85 -14.38 -4.19
N GLN A 29 -3.04 -13.54 -4.84
CA GLN A 29 -2.63 -12.25 -4.28
C GLN A 29 -3.81 -11.27 -4.25
N ARG A 30 -3.71 -10.24 -3.40
CA ARG A 30 -4.79 -9.29 -3.17
C ARG A 30 -4.27 -7.88 -2.94
N ILE A 31 -5.03 -6.89 -3.39
CA ILE A 31 -4.83 -5.45 -3.13
C ILE A 31 -6.03 -4.91 -2.34
N GLY A 32 -5.77 -3.97 -1.43
CA GLY A 32 -6.79 -3.16 -0.77
C GLY A 32 -6.35 -1.71 -0.54
N TYR A 33 -7.31 -0.81 -0.45
CA TYR A 33 -7.10 0.55 0.03
C TYR A 33 -7.27 0.59 1.54
N MET A 34 -6.27 1.12 2.23
CA MET A 34 -6.30 1.30 3.68
C MET A 34 -7.14 2.54 4.01
N ILE A 35 -8.24 2.34 4.71
CA ILE A 35 -9.16 3.40 5.17
C ILE A 35 -8.82 3.75 6.61
N GLY A 36 -8.64 5.03 6.88
CA GLY A 36 -8.09 5.48 8.15
C GLY A 36 -8.04 6.99 8.30
N ARG A 37 -7.17 7.45 9.20
CA ARG A 37 -6.92 8.87 9.48
C ARG A 37 -5.44 9.10 9.78
N TYR A 38 -5.02 10.35 9.64
CA TYR A 38 -3.68 10.76 10.09
C TYR A 38 -3.78 11.40 11.46
N GLU A 39 -2.92 10.99 12.37
CA GLU A 39 -2.89 11.42 13.78
C GLU A 39 -1.48 11.88 14.15
N SER A 40 -1.38 12.68 15.21
CA SER A 40 -0.06 13.05 15.76
C SER A 40 0.60 11.80 16.35
N PHE A 41 1.88 11.61 16.04
CA PHE A 41 2.69 10.53 16.59
C PHE A 41 3.67 11.08 17.62
N GLN A 42 3.40 10.85 18.90
CA GLN A 42 4.15 11.49 20.00
C GLN A 42 5.57 10.93 20.19
N GLU A 43 5.87 9.72 19.70
CA GLU A 43 7.21 9.11 19.82
C GLU A 43 8.25 9.80 18.93
N ILE A 44 7.81 10.57 17.92
CA ILE A 44 8.68 11.29 16.99
C ILE A 44 8.30 12.78 17.01
N PRO A 45 9.26 13.71 17.14
CA PRO A 45 8.96 15.15 17.10
C PRO A 45 8.24 15.55 15.80
N LEU A 46 7.05 16.16 15.93
CA LEU A 46 6.17 16.52 14.82
C LEU A 46 5.76 15.31 13.94
N GLY A 47 5.81 14.11 14.49
CA GLY A 47 5.55 12.89 13.77
C GLY A 47 4.08 12.75 13.37
N ILE A 48 3.85 12.11 12.22
CA ILE A 48 2.52 11.79 11.70
C ILE A 48 2.37 10.28 11.61
N LYS A 49 1.30 9.75 12.19
CA LYS A 49 0.92 8.34 12.11
C LYS A 49 -0.31 8.18 11.23
N ALA A 50 -0.27 7.22 10.30
CA ALA A 50 -1.44 6.77 9.56
C ALA A 50 -2.10 5.61 10.33
N THR A 51 -3.25 5.86 10.95
CA THR A 51 -4.03 4.85 11.67
C THR A 51 -5.04 4.22 10.72
N VAL A 52 -4.95 2.91 10.51
CA VAL A 52 -5.74 2.12 9.55
C VAL A 52 -6.86 1.37 10.26
N ALA A 53 -8.09 1.80 10.02
CA ALA A 53 -9.31 1.29 10.65
C ALA A 53 -9.97 0.14 9.86
N ALA A 54 -9.85 0.17 8.53
CA ALA A 54 -10.41 -0.85 7.65
C ALA A 54 -9.60 -0.96 6.35
N ILE A 55 -9.83 -2.03 5.60
CA ILE A 55 -9.29 -2.22 4.26
C ILE A 55 -10.47 -2.41 3.31
N TYR A 56 -10.57 -1.52 2.31
CA TYR A 56 -11.53 -1.62 1.21
C TYR A 56 -10.87 -2.35 0.04
N GLU A 57 -11.51 -3.39 -0.49
CA GLU A 57 -11.00 -4.18 -1.62
C GLU A 57 -11.65 -3.72 -2.93
N PRO A 58 -11.00 -2.87 -3.75
CA PRO A 58 -11.57 -2.44 -5.02
C PRO A 58 -11.67 -3.62 -6.01
N PRO A 59 -12.45 -3.48 -7.11
CA PRO A 59 -12.43 -4.42 -8.22
C PRO A 59 -10.98 -4.66 -8.70
N GLN A 60 -10.64 -5.93 -8.89
CA GLN A 60 -9.29 -6.35 -9.23
C GLN A 60 -9.28 -7.74 -9.86
N SER A 61 -8.38 -7.95 -10.80
CA SER A 61 -8.02 -9.27 -11.34
C SER A 61 -6.80 -9.80 -10.59
N CYS A 62 -6.85 -11.05 -10.13
CA CYS A 62 -5.79 -11.64 -9.33
C CYS A 62 -5.51 -13.10 -9.71
N SER A 63 -4.25 -13.48 -9.58
CA SER A 63 -3.72 -14.84 -9.70
C SER A 63 -2.78 -15.11 -8.53
N ALA A 64 -2.10 -16.26 -8.53
CA ALA A 64 -1.08 -16.60 -7.54
C ALA A 64 0.16 -15.69 -7.64
N ASP A 65 0.45 -15.16 -8.82
CA ASP A 65 1.68 -14.46 -9.19
C ASP A 65 1.47 -12.99 -9.60
N SER A 66 0.23 -12.54 -9.79
CA SER A 66 -0.07 -11.18 -10.22
C SER A 66 -1.39 -10.67 -9.66
N VAL A 67 -1.49 -9.34 -9.56
CA VAL A 67 -2.73 -8.66 -9.21
C VAL A 67 -2.78 -7.30 -9.91
N CYS A 68 -3.94 -6.96 -10.45
CA CYS A 68 -4.17 -5.74 -11.20
C CYS A 68 -5.42 -5.04 -10.69
N LEU A 69 -5.30 -3.74 -10.38
CA LEU A 69 -6.43 -2.90 -10.03
C LEU A 69 -7.28 -2.63 -11.27
N GLU A 70 -8.60 -2.74 -11.11
CA GLU A 70 -9.56 -2.42 -12.16
C GLU A 70 -10.27 -1.10 -11.87
N ALA A 71 -11.01 -0.60 -12.86
CA ALA A 71 -11.81 0.61 -12.67
C ALA A 71 -12.90 0.36 -11.63
N ASP A 72 -12.90 1.18 -10.58
CA ASP A 72 -13.87 1.07 -9.50
C ASP A 72 -15.06 2.02 -9.74
N PRO A 73 -16.25 1.51 -10.12
CA PRO A 73 -17.43 2.35 -10.30
C PRO A 73 -17.96 2.94 -8.99
N GLN A 74 -17.59 2.36 -7.84
CA GLN A 74 -18.02 2.78 -6.51
C GLN A 74 -17.01 3.71 -5.81
N GLU A 75 -15.89 4.05 -6.47
CA GLU A 75 -14.81 4.83 -5.88
C GLU A 75 -15.31 6.10 -5.18
N LYS A 76 -16.18 6.87 -5.85
CA LYS A 76 -16.73 8.14 -5.32
C LYS A 76 -17.64 7.92 -4.11
N VAL A 77 -18.45 6.86 -4.14
CA VAL A 77 -19.37 6.52 -3.05
C VAL A 77 -18.59 6.12 -1.81
N VAL A 78 -17.53 5.33 -1.99
CA VAL A 78 -16.62 4.95 -0.90
C VAL A 78 -15.94 6.17 -0.29
N ASP A 79 -15.48 7.12 -1.11
CA ASP A 79 -14.87 8.36 -0.61
C ASP A 79 -15.86 9.24 0.17
N GLU A 80 -17.12 9.33 -0.29
CA GLU A 80 -18.19 10.04 0.41
C GLU A 80 -18.49 9.39 1.77
N LEU A 81 -18.62 8.06 1.83
CA LEU A 81 -18.81 7.33 3.07
C LEU A 81 -17.64 7.51 4.04
N CYS A 82 -16.40 7.47 3.54
CA CYS A 82 -15.22 7.77 4.35
C CYS A 82 -15.33 9.18 4.95
N SER A 83 -15.75 10.17 4.16
CA SER A 83 -15.89 11.55 4.64
C SER A 83 -16.92 11.69 5.77
N TYR A 84 -18.06 10.98 5.70
CA TYR A 84 -19.06 10.96 6.77
C TYR A 84 -18.54 10.38 8.08
N LEU A 85 -17.55 9.49 8.00
CA LEU A 85 -16.91 8.86 9.16
C LEU A 85 -15.63 9.60 9.61
N ASN A 86 -15.30 10.75 9.02
CA ASN A 86 -14.02 11.44 9.18
C ASN A 86 -12.80 10.52 8.90
N LEU A 87 -12.97 9.60 7.96
CA LEU A 87 -11.94 8.71 7.44
C LEU A 87 -11.58 9.11 6.01
N LYS A 88 -10.49 8.54 5.52
CA LYS A 88 -10.04 8.66 4.12
C LYS A 88 -9.13 7.50 3.76
N ARG A 89 -8.82 7.36 2.48
CA ARG A 89 -7.74 6.48 2.03
C ARG A 89 -6.40 7.04 2.52
N VAL A 90 -5.75 6.32 3.43
CA VAL A 90 -4.44 6.71 3.98
C VAL A 90 -3.29 6.00 3.28
N GLY A 91 -3.59 4.95 2.52
CA GLY A 91 -2.62 4.20 1.75
C GLY A 91 -3.26 3.02 1.03
N TRP A 92 -2.42 2.14 0.50
CA TRP A 92 -2.81 0.86 -0.08
C TRP A 92 -1.95 -0.26 0.49
N ILE A 93 -2.50 -1.46 0.49
CA ILE A 93 -1.84 -2.69 0.94
C ILE A 93 -1.97 -3.75 -0.16
N PHE A 94 -0.92 -4.52 -0.37
CA PHE A 94 -0.97 -5.69 -1.25
C PHE A 94 -0.21 -6.87 -0.66
N THR A 95 -0.55 -8.08 -1.10
CA THR A 95 0.09 -9.31 -0.66
C THR A 95 1.14 -9.77 -1.66
N ASP A 96 2.25 -10.30 -1.13
CA ASP A 96 3.21 -11.11 -1.86
C ASP A 96 3.52 -12.35 -1.01
N LEU A 97 2.53 -13.23 -0.91
CA LEU A 97 2.55 -14.36 0.00
C LEU A 97 2.67 -15.68 -0.76
N TRP A 98 3.70 -16.45 -0.41
CA TRP A 98 4.01 -17.75 -0.99
C TRP A 98 4.06 -18.80 0.12
N SER A 99 3.16 -19.78 0.08
CA SER A 99 3.11 -20.82 1.11
C SER A 99 4.37 -21.68 1.10
N ALA A 100 5.07 -21.74 2.24
CA ALA A 100 6.21 -22.62 2.45
C ALA A 100 5.79 -23.98 3.02
N ASP A 101 4.83 -23.95 3.96
CA ASP A 101 4.23 -25.15 4.54
C ASP A 101 2.78 -24.83 4.90
N SER A 102 1.86 -25.28 4.04
CA SER A 102 0.42 -25.03 4.22
C SER A 102 -0.15 -25.64 5.50
N SER A 103 0.49 -26.69 6.05
CA SER A 103 0.03 -27.30 7.31
C SER A 103 0.37 -26.46 8.54
N LYS A 104 1.47 -25.71 8.48
CA LYS A 104 1.92 -24.81 9.56
C LYS A 104 1.52 -23.36 9.35
N GLY A 105 1.02 -23.01 8.16
CA GLY A 105 0.68 -21.64 7.80
C GLY A 105 1.90 -20.72 7.63
N THR A 106 3.07 -21.29 7.34
CA THR A 106 4.31 -20.54 7.14
C THR A 106 4.48 -20.10 5.69
N VAL A 107 5.12 -18.95 5.48
CA VAL A 107 5.33 -18.32 4.17
C VAL A 107 6.81 -18.09 3.87
N TYR A 108 7.22 -18.08 2.61
CA TYR A 108 8.60 -17.79 2.23
C TYR A 108 8.95 -16.31 2.44
N CYS A 109 10.18 -16.05 2.90
CA CYS A 109 10.79 -14.72 2.89
C CYS A 109 11.32 -14.41 1.48
N THR A 110 10.52 -13.77 0.64
CA THR A 110 10.91 -13.39 -0.73
C THR A 110 11.59 -12.02 -0.79
N ARG A 111 11.30 -11.15 0.18
CA ARG A 111 11.73 -9.74 0.23
C ARG A 111 12.74 -9.53 1.35
N HIS A 112 14.01 -9.40 1.00
CA HIS A 112 15.11 -9.18 1.93
C HIS A 112 16.25 -8.41 1.26
N LYS A 113 17.29 -8.09 2.04
CA LYS A 113 18.45 -7.29 1.61
C LYS A 113 19.21 -7.83 0.38
N ASP A 114 19.09 -9.14 0.11
CA ASP A 114 19.79 -9.82 -0.99
C ASP A 114 18.84 -10.07 -2.19
N SER A 115 17.60 -9.58 -2.12
CA SER A 115 16.61 -9.62 -3.20
C SER A 115 16.12 -8.21 -3.55
N PHE A 116 14.91 -7.84 -3.12
CA PHE A 116 14.31 -6.53 -3.31
C PHE A 116 13.25 -6.28 -2.22
N PHE A 117 12.99 -5.01 -1.93
CA PHE A 117 11.92 -4.60 -1.00
C PHE A 117 10.62 -4.27 -1.73
N LEU A 118 10.71 -3.49 -2.81
CA LEU A 118 9.63 -3.22 -3.75
C LEU A 118 10.12 -3.43 -5.17
N THR A 119 9.25 -3.97 -6.03
CA THR A 119 9.55 -4.04 -7.45
C THR A 119 9.42 -2.67 -8.11
N ALA A 120 10.08 -2.46 -9.25
CA ALA A 120 9.92 -1.24 -10.03
C ALA A 120 8.45 -0.97 -10.42
N GLN A 121 7.68 -2.01 -10.72
CA GLN A 121 6.25 -1.90 -11.04
C GLN A 121 5.42 -1.45 -9.83
N GLU A 122 5.69 -2.02 -8.65
CA GLU A 122 5.04 -1.61 -7.40
C GLU A 122 5.41 -0.16 -7.03
N CYS A 123 6.67 0.24 -7.24
CA CYS A 123 7.13 1.59 -7.00
C CYS A 123 6.46 2.61 -7.93
N ILE A 124 6.34 2.28 -9.23
CA ILE A 124 5.59 3.11 -10.19
C ILE A 124 4.12 3.23 -9.78
N THR A 125 3.51 2.12 -9.36
CA THR A 125 2.11 2.10 -8.89
C THR A 125 1.94 2.96 -7.63
N ALA A 126 2.85 2.87 -6.67
CA ALA A 126 2.86 3.70 -5.48
C ALA A 126 3.03 5.19 -5.80
N GLY A 127 3.90 5.54 -6.76
CA GLY A 127 4.04 6.91 -7.25
C GLY A 127 2.78 7.44 -7.92
N TRP A 128 2.12 6.62 -8.74
CA TRP A 128 0.84 6.97 -9.36
C TRP A 128 -0.25 7.22 -8.29
N LEU A 129 -0.35 6.34 -7.28
CA LEU A 129 -1.29 6.51 -6.17
C LEU A 129 -0.98 7.75 -5.32
N GLN A 130 0.29 8.03 -5.03
CA GLN A 130 0.69 9.24 -4.31
C GLN A 130 0.30 10.52 -5.07
N ASN A 131 0.45 10.54 -6.40
CA ASN A 131 0.00 11.65 -7.23
C ASN A 131 -1.53 11.78 -7.27
N LYS A 132 -2.26 10.66 -7.21
CA LYS A 132 -3.73 10.65 -7.11
C LYS A 132 -4.23 11.25 -5.79
N TYR A 133 -3.48 11.10 -4.70
CA TYR A 133 -3.85 11.57 -3.36
C TYR A 133 -2.84 12.61 -2.82
N PRO A 134 -2.83 13.85 -3.36
CA PRO A 134 -1.89 14.88 -2.93
C PRO A 134 -2.17 15.36 -1.50
N ASN A 135 -1.13 15.77 -0.79
CA ASN A 135 -1.25 16.40 0.52
C ASN A 135 -1.45 17.93 0.36
N ILE A 136 -2.71 18.37 0.51
CA ILE A 136 -3.09 19.78 0.44
C ILE A 136 -2.44 20.59 1.57
N THR A 137 -1.86 21.73 1.23
CA THR A 137 -1.15 22.60 2.17
C THR A 137 -1.15 24.05 1.71
N THR A 138 -1.23 24.99 2.66
CA THR A 138 -1.09 26.43 2.41
C THR A 138 0.36 26.90 2.41
N PHE A 139 1.32 26.03 2.75
CA PHE A 139 2.74 26.35 2.80
C PHE A 139 3.46 26.25 1.45
N CYS A 140 2.76 25.79 0.40
CA CYS A 140 3.27 25.67 -0.96
C CYS A 140 2.43 26.55 -1.91
N THR A 141 3.08 27.17 -2.90
CA THR A 141 2.40 28.00 -3.92
C THR A 141 1.39 27.20 -4.75
N ASP A 142 1.66 25.92 -4.98
CA ASP A 142 0.82 25.05 -5.78
C ASP A 142 -0.41 24.53 -5.01
N GLY A 143 -0.52 24.84 -3.71
CA GLY A 143 -1.61 24.40 -2.84
C GLY A 143 -1.49 22.95 -2.35
N TYR A 144 -0.45 22.22 -2.75
CA TYR A 144 -0.13 20.88 -2.27
C TYR A 144 1.38 20.65 -2.18
N PHE A 145 1.80 19.65 -1.41
CA PHE A 145 3.19 19.22 -1.33
C PHE A 145 3.30 17.72 -1.08
N GLY A 146 3.74 16.98 -2.09
CA GLY A 146 3.88 15.52 -2.03
C GLY A 146 2.59 14.82 -1.63
N SER A 147 2.71 13.69 -0.92
CA SER A 147 1.58 12.89 -0.50
C SER A 147 1.87 12.15 0.82
N LYS A 148 0.84 12.05 1.67
CA LYS A 148 0.85 11.19 2.87
C LYS A 148 0.37 9.77 2.58
N PHE A 149 0.06 9.45 1.34
CA PHE A 149 -0.43 8.12 0.96
C PHE A 149 0.69 7.10 1.14
N THR A 150 0.43 6.04 1.91
CA THR A 150 1.41 5.01 2.25
C THR A 150 1.21 3.73 1.44
N THR A 151 2.28 2.95 1.32
CA THR A 151 2.28 1.63 0.68
C THR A 151 2.62 0.58 1.73
N VAL A 152 1.84 -0.49 1.84
CA VAL A 152 2.13 -1.61 2.74
C VAL A 152 2.19 -2.91 1.94
N VAL A 153 3.22 -3.71 2.20
CA VAL A 153 3.40 -5.04 1.63
C VAL A 153 3.21 -6.07 2.73
N ALA A 154 2.28 -7.00 2.53
CA ALA A 154 2.15 -8.19 3.37
C ALA A 154 2.96 -9.33 2.74
N SER A 155 4.07 -9.70 3.36
CA SER A 155 5.04 -10.69 2.85
C SER A 155 5.56 -11.57 4.00
N GLY A 156 6.28 -12.65 3.68
CA GLY A 156 7.02 -13.42 4.68
C GLY A 156 8.26 -12.70 5.20
N ASN A 157 8.53 -12.83 6.49
CA ASN A 157 9.77 -12.38 7.15
C ASN A 157 10.80 -13.52 7.29
N GLU A 158 11.97 -13.22 7.86
CA GLU A 158 13.07 -14.19 8.09
C GLU A 158 12.67 -15.41 8.93
N TRP A 159 11.60 -15.32 9.71
CA TRP A 159 11.04 -16.43 10.52
C TRP A 159 9.91 -17.18 9.81
N ASN A 160 9.71 -16.94 8.50
CA ASN A 160 8.63 -17.50 7.70
C ASN A 160 7.22 -17.19 8.22
N GLN A 161 7.07 -16.06 8.90
CA GLN A 161 5.79 -15.53 9.38
C GLN A 161 5.36 -14.36 8.51
N ILE A 162 4.06 -14.12 8.44
CA ILE A 162 3.51 -12.96 7.71
C ILE A 162 3.85 -11.70 8.50
N ASP A 163 4.46 -10.73 7.81
CA ASP A 163 4.81 -9.43 8.33
C ASP A 163 4.38 -8.31 7.35
N PHE A 164 4.32 -7.09 7.86
CA PHE A 164 3.86 -5.91 7.13
C PHE A 164 4.98 -4.89 7.01
N SER A 165 5.49 -4.70 5.79
CA SER A 165 6.52 -3.69 5.51
C SER A 165 5.89 -2.44 4.90
N GLY A 166 6.13 -1.28 5.50
CA GLY A 166 5.58 0.00 5.06
C GLY A 166 6.60 0.86 4.33
N TYR A 167 6.14 1.54 3.27
CA TYR A 167 6.95 2.39 2.41
C TYR A 167 6.18 3.63 1.95
N GLN A 168 6.93 4.67 1.57
CA GLN A 168 6.47 5.74 0.68
C GLN A 168 7.48 5.90 -0.44
N VAL A 169 7.03 6.31 -1.63
CA VAL A 169 7.95 6.78 -2.65
C VAL A 169 8.29 8.25 -2.41
N SER A 170 9.52 8.62 -2.72
CA SER A 170 10.00 10.00 -2.64
C SER A 170 9.18 10.91 -3.57
N ASN A 171 9.14 12.21 -3.25
CA ASN A 171 8.53 13.21 -4.14
C ASN A 171 9.18 13.18 -5.54
N GLN A 172 10.49 12.90 -5.62
CA GLN A 172 11.19 12.78 -6.90
C GLN A 172 10.67 11.60 -7.72
N CYS A 173 10.47 10.43 -7.09
CA CYS A 173 9.85 9.28 -7.74
C CYS A 173 8.45 9.61 -8.25
N ALA A 174 7.62 10.22 -7.40
CA ALA A 174 6.26 10.61 -7.76
C ALA A 174 6.24 11.53 -9.00
N SER A 175 7.14 12.53 -9.07
CA SER A 175 7.29 13.40 -10.25
C SER A 175 7.80 12.66 -11.49
N LEU A 176 8.71 11.70 -11.35
CA LEU A 176 9.18 10.88 -12.47
C LEU A 176 8.08 9.98 -13.04
N VAL A 177 7.19 9.47 -12.18
CA VAL A 177 6.01 8.70 -12.58
C VAL A 177 4.99 9.60 -13.28
N GLU A 178 4.70 10.78 -12.74
CA GLU A 178 3.81 11.78 -13.37
C GLU A 178 4.30 12.16 -14.78
N ALA A 179 5.61 12.35 -14.93
CA ALA A 179 6.25 12.66 -16.20
C ALA A 179 6.39 11.45 -17.15
N ASN A 180 5.90 10.25 -16.77
CA ASN A 180 6.01 9.00 -17.54
C ASN A 180 7.46 8.64 -17.95
N LEU A 181 8.43 8.92 -17.07
CA LEU A 181 9.86 8.70 -17.31
C LEU A 181 10.37 7.35 -16.78
N LEU A 182 9.73 6.79 -15.75
CA LEU A 182 10.10 5.50 -15.16
C LEU A 182 9.46 4.33 -15.90
N CYS A 183 10.26 3.30 -16.17
CA CYS A 183 9.83 2.02 -16.74
C CYS A 183 10.25 0.87 -15.83
N PRO A 184 9.40 -0.16 -15.65
CA PRO A 184 9.82 -1.40 -15.00
C PRO A 184 10.85 -2.13 -15.87
N THR A 185 11.67 -2.99 -15.26
CA THR A 185 12.64 -3.84 -15.97
C THR A 185 12.39 -5.31 -15.68
N SER A 186 13.12 -6.21 -16.36
CA SER A 186 13.12 -7.64 -16.03
C SER A 186 13.74 -7.96 -14.66
N HIS A 187 14.50 -7.01 -14.10
CA HIS A 187 15.08 -7.07 -12.77
C HIS A 187 14.19 -6.28 -11.80
N PRO A 188 13.46 -6.93 -10.87
CA PRO A 188 12.48 -6.25 -10.03
C PRO A 188 13.06 -5.08 -9.23
N GLU A 189 14.31 -5.20 -8.79
CA GLU A 189 15.05 -4.21 -8.01
C GLU A 189 15.50 -2.97 -8.81
N LEU A 190 15.42 -3.01 -10.14
CA LEU A 190 15.89 -1.95 -11.03
C LEU A 190 14.75 -1.28 -11.78
N ALA A 191 14.75 0.05 -11.77
CA ALA A 191 13.91 0.87 -12.64
C ALA A 191 14.76 1.48 -13.77
N TYR A 192 14.18 1.59 -14.96
CA TYR A 192 14.86 2.14 -16.12
C TYR A 192 14.24 3.49 -16.52
N LEU A 193 15.10 4.47 -16.78
CA LEU A 193 14.70 5.77 -17.30
C LEU A 193 14.54 5.72 -18.80
N ARG A 194 13.35 6.10 -19.27
CA ARG A 194 13.01 6.17 -20.69
C ARG A 194 14.06 6.98 -21.48
N GLU A 195 14.37 6.52 -22.69
CA GLU A 195 15.26 7.22 -23.63
C GLU A 195 14.49 7.91 -24.76
N VAL A 196 13.38 7.29 -25.19
CA VAL A 196 12.56 7.78 -26.31
C VAL A 196 11.26 8.38 -25.79
N PRO A 197 10.93 9.63 -26.14
CA PRO A 197 9.70 10.26 -25.69
C PRO A 197 8.47 9.54 -26.26
N LEU A 198 7.43 9.37 -25.45
CA LEU A 198 6.14 8.81 -25.84
C LEU A 198 5.34 9.78 -26.72
N THR A 199 5.53 11.08 -26.51
CA THR A 199 4.87 12.13 -27.28
C THR A 199 5.90 13.17 -27.75
N PRO A 200 5.68 13.87 -28.87
CA PRO A 200 6.62 14.88 -29.37
C PRO A 200 6.89 16.03 -28.38
N SER A 201 5.97 16.28 -27.45
CA SER A 201 6.09 17.32 -26.42
C SER A 201 6.77 16.85 -25.13
N GLN A 202 7.02 15.54 -24.97
CA GLN A 202 7.64 15.01 -23.76
C GLN A 202 9.15 15.26 -23.80
N TYR A 203 9.66 15.92 -22.76
CA TYR A 203 11.09 16.11 -22.56
C TYR A 203 11.64 15.03 -21.63
N ILE A 204 12.68 14.33 -22.07
CA ILE A 204 13.40 13.33 -21.26
C ILE A 204 14.68 13.98 -20.75
N THR A 205 14.80 14.12 -19.43
CA THR A 205 16.01 14.59 -18.78
C THR A 205 16.94 13.43 -18.43
N ASP A 206 18.23 13.72 -18.31
CA ASP A 206 19.15 12.79 -17.68
C ASP A 206 18.96 12.78 -16.16
N VAL A 207 18.79 11.58 -15.61
CA VAL A 207 18.65 11.33 -14.19
C VAL A 207 19.87 10.55 -13.72
N TYR A 208 20.41 10.96 -12.59
CA TYR A 208 21.58 10.34 -11.99
C TYR A 208 21.34 10.09 -10.52
N TYR A 209 21.99 9.06 -9.99
CA TYR A 209 21.98 8.76 -8.56
C TYR A 209 23.42 8.71 -8.03
N MET A 210 23.57 8.91 -6.72
CA MET A 210 24.87 8.92 -6.04
C MET A 210 25.06 7.59 -5.33
N GLU A 211 26.16 6.90 -5.62
CA GLU A 211 26.53 5.64 -4.99
C GLU A 211 27.89 5.77 -4.31
N LYS A 212 28.02 5.23 -3.10
CA LYS A 212 29.30 5.14 -2.40
C LYS A 212 30.05 3.93 -2.92
N ASN A 213 31.24 4.15 -3.44
CA ASN A 213 32.13 3.06 -3.84
C ASN A 213 32.76 2.36 -2.61
N GLU A 214 33.55 1.32 -2.87
CA GLU A 214 34.27 0.54 -1.85
C GLU A 214 35.19 1.38 -0.94
N TYR A 215 35.59 2.58 -1.41
CA TYR A 215 36.44 3.52 -0.69
C TYR A 215 35.66 4.63 0.02
N GLY A 216 34.32 4.55 0.04
CA GLY A 216 33.43 5.53 0.68
C GLY A 216 33.25 6.84 -0.08
N VAL A 217 33.78 6.94 -1.31
CA VAL A 217 33.65 8.13 -2.17
C VAL A 217 32.32 8.07 -2.91
N GLU A 218 31.57 9.16 -2.88
CA GLU A 218 30.31 9.30 -3.61
C GLU A 218 30.57 9.53 -5.11
N THR A 219 30.05 8.64 -5.93
CA THR A 219 30.17 8.67 -7.39
C THR A 219 28.81 8.81 -8.04
N ARG A 220 28.74 9.60 -9.11
CA ARG A 220 27.51 9.83 -9.87
C ARG A 220 27.35 8.73 -10.92
N LYS A 221 26.26 7.98 -10.87
CA LYS A 221 25.91 6.95 -11.87
C LYS A 221 24.67 7.32 -12.66
N ASN A 222 24.59 6.86 -13.91
CA ASN A 222 23.46 7.08 -14.80
C ASN A 222 22.26 6.24 -14.32
N GLY A 223 21.06 6.83 -14.29
CA GLY A 223 19.83 6.15 -13.85
C GLY A 223 19.20 5.19 -14.87
N ARG A 224 19.97 4.73 -15.85
CA ARG A 224 19.57 3.78 -16.91
C ARG A 224 20.41 2.50 -16.82
N PRO A 225 20.08 1.54 -15.93
CA PRO A 225 19.03 1.57 -14.91
C PRO A 225 19.48 2.16 -13.56
N MET A 226 18.55 2.40 -12.64
CA MET A 226 18.84 2.71 -11.23
C MET A 226 18.11 1.76 -10.27
N PRO A 227 18.71 1.48 -9.09
CA PRO A 227 18.01 0.73 -8.05
C PRO A 227 16.81 1.48 -7.51
N VAL A 228 15.70 0.76 -7.34
CA VAL A 228 14.43 1.30 -6.83
C VAL A 228 14.58 1.86 -5.42
N GLU A 229 15.51 1.31 -4.61
CA GLU A 229 15.76 1.74 -3.23
C GLU A 229 16.06 3.24 -3.09
N TYR A 230 16.71 3.86 -4.08
CA TYR A 230 16.97 5.31 -4.09
C TYR A 230 15.70 6.16 -4.19
N LEU A 231 14.58 5.55 -4.62
CA LEU A 231 13.28 6.18 -4.78
C LEU A 231 12.38 5.98 -3.56
N LEU A 232 12.76 5.11 -2.63
CA LEU A 232 11.93 4.67 -1.51
C LEU A 232 12.29 5.37 -0.21
N VAL A 233 11.31 5.41 0.67
CA VAL A 233 11.44 5.86 2.05
C VAL A 233 10.71 4.84 2.93
N ASP A 234 11.42 4.22 3.86
CA ASP A 234 10.82 3.27 4.78
C ASP A 234 9.85 3.97 5.73
N VAL A 235 8.73 3.32 6.03
CA VAL A 235 7.78 3.76 7.05
C VAL A 235 7.43 2.57 7.94
N PRO A 236 7.85 2.55 9.21
CA PRO A 236 7.51 1.47 10.13
C PRO A 236 6.01 1.20 10.15
N ALA A 237 5.62 -0.04 9.89
CA ALA A 237 4.25 -0.51 9.92
C ALA A 237 4.08 -1.55 11.02
N GLY A 238 2.94 -1.54 11.70
CA GLY A 238 2.66 -2.51 12.75
C GLY A 238 1.33 -2.27 13.44
N MET A 239 1.13 -2.98 14.55
CA MET A 239 -0.05 -2.84 15.40
C MET A 239 0.28 -2.08 16.68
N PRO A 240 -0.65 -1.31 17.24
CA PRO A 240 -0.45 -0.65 18.51
C PRO A 240 -0.35 -1.69 19.64
N LYS A 241 0.35 -1.33 20.72
CA LYS A 241 0.43 -2.17 21.94
C LYS A 241 -0.95 -2.46 22.53
N GLU A 242 -1.82 -1.46 22.50
CA GLU A 242 -3.21 -1.58 22.90
C GLU A 242 -4.10 -1.48 21.65
N PRO A 243 -4.72 -2.60 21.23
CA PRO A 243 -5.58 -2.60 20.07
C PRO A 243 -6.82 -1.76 20.34
N HIS A 244 -7.26 -1.04 19.32
CA HIS A 244 -8.52 -0.31 19.34
C HIS A 244 -9.32 -0.64 18.07
N ALA A 245 -10.57 -0.22 18.02
CA ALA A 245 -11.42 -0.51 16.88
C ALA A 245 -12.38 0.65 16.65
N THR A 246 -12.26 1.29 15.48
CA THR A 246 -13.24 2.26 14.99
C THR A 246 -14.56 1.58 14.65
N PHE A 247 -14.50 0.38 14.06
CA PHE A 247 -15.67 -0.41 13.68
C PHE A 247 -15.92 -1.54 14.67
N ASN A 248 -17.20 -1.89 14.87
CA ASN A 248 -17.57 -2.95 15.80
C ASN A 248 -17.06 -4.32 15.31
N ILE A 249 -16.32 -5.01 16.18
CA ILE A 249 -15.80 -6.36 15.93
C ILE A 249 -16.75 -7.39 16.55
N SER A 250 -17.64 -7.96 15.72
CA SER A 250 -18.49 -9.09 16.14
C SER A 250 -17.83 -10.42 15.78
N LYS A 251 -17.62 -11.27 16.79
CA LYS A 251 -17.11 -12.65 16.59
C LYS A 251 -18.17 -13.61 16.04
N LYS A 252 -19.45 -13.25 16.09
CA LYS A 252 -20.57 -14.17 15.75
C LYS A 252 -20.97 -14.09 14.29
N CYS A 253 -20.85 -12.92 13.67
CA CYS A 253 -21.24 -12.70 12.29
C CYS A 253 -20.51 -11.48 11.74
N TYR A 254 -19.97 -11.59 10.53
CA TYR A 254 -19.34 -10.51 9.81
C TYR A 254 -20.08 -10.23 8.51
N PHE A 255 -20.09 -8.97 8.11
CA PHE A 255 -20.55 -8.60 6.78
C PHE A 255 -19.48 -9.02 5.76
N PRO A 256 -19.85 -9.69 4.66
CA PRO A 256 -18.89 -10.15 3.65
C PRO A 256 -18.18 -8.96 3.00
N THR A 257 -16.87 -9.08 2.84
CA THR A 257 -16.04 -8.08 2.15
C THR A 257 -16.41 -8.05 0.66
N GLU A 258 -16.42 -6.84 0.11
CA GLU A 258 -16.74 -6.58 -1.29
C GLU A 258 -15.77 -7.25 -2.27
N ASN A 259 -16.22 -7.42 -3.52
CA ASN A 259 -15.41 -7.88 -4.66
C ASN A 259 -14.71 -9.25 -4.45
N ARG A 260 -15.31 -10.14 -3.64
CA ARG A 260 -14.81 -11.50 -3.35
C ARG A 260 -15.66 -12.61 -3.97
N ILE A 261 -16.11 -12.39 -5.20
CA ILE A 261 -16.99 -13.29 -5.96
C ILE A 261 -16.37 -14.70 -6.09
N LEU A 262 -15.04 -14.79 -6.26
CA LEU A 262 -14.31 -16.04 -6.46
C LEU A 262 -14.45 -17.03 -5.28
N ILE A 263 -14.64 -16.54 -4.06
CA ILE A 263 -14.85 -17.37 -2.86
C ILE A 263 -16.32 -17.43 -2.42
N GLY A 264 -17.24 -16.88 -3.22
CA GLY A 264 -18.67 -16.86 -2.93
C GLY A 264 -19.10 -15.86 -1.85
N GLU A 265 -18.22 -14.95 -1.42
CA GLU A 265 -18.56 -13.86 -0.49
C GLU A 265 -19.28 -12.75 -1.28
N LEU A 266 -20.60 -12.87 -1.41
CA LEU A 266 -21.45 -11.91 -2.13
C LEU A 266 -22.17 -10.97 -1.15
N GLN A 267 -22.27 -9.69 -1.49
CA GLN A 267 -23.05 -8.71 -0.75
C GLN A 267 -24.48 -8.68 -1.30
N VAL A 268 -25.39 -9.47 -0.70
CA VAL A 268 -26.80 -9.57 -1.09
C VAL A 268 -27.74 -9.08 0.01
N TYR A 269 -28.96 -8.70 -0.36
CA TYR A 269 -29.96 -8.13 0.54
C TYR A 269 -30.28 -8.99 1.78
N ILE A 270 -30.30 -10.32 1.62
CA ILE A 270 -30.58 -11.27 2.72
C ILE A 270 -29.50 -11.18 3.81
N ILE A 271 -28.24 -10.95 3.42
CA ILE A 271 -27.12 -10.83 4.34
C ILE A 271 -27.19 -9.51 5.10
N ILE A 272 -27.61 -8.42 4.45
CA ILE A 272 -27.85 -7.13 5.12
C ILE A 272 -28.88 -7.30 6.22
N TYR A 273 -30.02 -7.93 5.92
CA TYR A 273 -31.08 -8.17 6.91
C TYR A 273 -30.57 -8.99 8.10
N SER A 274 -29.86 -10.08 7.81
CA SER A 274 -29.28 -10.96 8.84
C SER A 274 -28.23 -10.23 9.69
N TYR A 275 -27.45 -9.32 9.10
CA TYR A 275 -26.46 -8.54 9.81
C TYR A 275 -27.11 -7.46 10.69
N CYS A 276 -28.09 -6.71 10.16
CA CYS A 276 -28.79 -5.65 10.89
C CYS A 276 -29.60 -6.17 12.09
N THR A 277 -30.26 -7.33 11.95
CA THR A 277 -31.04 -7.93 13.06
C THR A 277 -30.20 -8.23 14.30
N LEU A 278 -28.89 -8.45 14.16
CA LEU A 278 -27.99 -8.66 15.30
C LEU A 278 -27.81 -7.40 16.16
N PHE A 279 -27.88 -6.23 15.55
CA PHE A 279 -27.76 -4.95 16.24
C PHE A 279 -29.09 -4.48 16.84
N LEU A 280 -30.23 -4.91 16.26
CA LEU A 280 -31.56 -4.62 16.78
C LEU A 280 -31.89 -5.36 18.09
N ILE A 281 -31.27 -6.52 18.35
CA ILE A 281 -31.50 -7.30 19.58
C ILE A 281 -30.65 -6.77 20.77
N SER A 282 -29.72 -5.85 20.50
CA SER A 282 -28.78 -5.32 21.51
C SER A 282 -29.14 -3.91 22.04
N ILE A 283 -30.38 -3.44 21.80
CA ILE A 283 -30.96 -2.20 22.36
C ILE A 283 -32.13 -2.60 23.26
#